data_AF-A0A940CBZ2-F1
#
_entry.id   AF-A0A940CBZ2-F1
#
_cell.length_a   1.000
_cell.length_b   1.000
_cell.length_c   1.000
_cell.angle_alpha   90.00
_cell.angle_beta   90.00
_cell.angle_gamma   90.00
#
_symmetry.space_group_name_H-M   'P 1'
#
loop_
_entity.id
_entity.type
_entity.pdbx_description
1 polymer ?
#
loop_
_entity_poly.entity_id
_entity_poly.type
_entity_poly.pdbx_seq_one_letter_code
_entity_poly.pdbx_strand_id
1 'polypeptide(L)'
;MQRIDLTVLICAVIAVLVLVLVIFIYRQSSGYNIVEYELQTAKNIGTAVKFVMLSDMHDTDVTHDHNEGLLKAIDEVSPDFVILAGDMITCYRSSRHPDNAFDLMRKLSSRYTVYCGLGNHEQRYRLDKDKYPGKYEEFERFVRECGIRLLSDDHIDLPEKNLTVYGYDLPMDYYKRFAVEKIPDGQMRDVLGSIDERRYNILIAHSPDHFDEYADWGPDLVLSGHLHGGIIVLPGIGGVISPQLELFPKYDFGIYSKHDTTMIVSRGIGWHSIPLRIFNKAEIVSVTVTGKTED
;
A
#
# COMPACT_ATOMS: atom_id res chain seq x y z
N MET A 1 16.05 18.43 -56.02
CA MET A 1 15.65 18.25 -54.61
C MET A 1 14.26 17.60 -54.60
N GLN A 2 14.16 16.32 -54.24
CA GLN A 2 12.84 15.68 -54.04
C GLN A 2 12.16 16.40 -52.88
N ARG A 3 10.99 17.01 -53.12
CA ARG A 3 10.15 17.54 -52.05
C ARG A 3 9.71 16.34 -51.22
N ILE A 4 10.14 16.29 -49.95
CA ILE A 4 9.60 15.34 -48.99
C ILE A 4 8.09 15.61 -48.94
N ASP A 5 7.30 14.56 -49.17
CA ASP A 5 5.84 14.63 -49.08
C ASP A 5 5.47 15.12 -47.68
N LEU A 6 4.65 16.17 -47.59
CA LEU A 6 4.17 16.72 -46.33
C LEU A 6 3.53 15.62 -45.46
N THR A 7 2.91 14.62 -46.08
CA THR A 7 2.35 13.44 -45.41
C THR A 7 3.43 12.61 -44.73
N VAL A 8 4.56 12.36 -45.40
CA VAL A 8 5.69 11.62 -44.85
C VAL A 8 6.32 12.37 -43.67
N LEU A 9 6.43 13.71 -43.77
CA LEU A 9 6.91 14.54 -42.67
C LEU A 9 5.96 14.49 -41.46
N ILE A 10 4.65 14.60 -41.67
CA ILE A 10 3.64 14.51 -40.61
C ILE A 10 3.70 13.13 -39.92
N CYS A 11 3.74 12.05 -40.70
CA CYS A 11 3.86 10.69 -40.16
C CYS A 11 5.15 10.51 -39.35
N ALA A 12 6.28 11.06 -39.80
CA ALA A 12 7.54 11.01 -39.07
C ALA A 12 7.46 11.78 -37.74
N VAL A 13 6.86 12.98 -37.73
CA VAL A 13 6.66 13.76 -36.50
C VAL A 13 5.76 13.01 -35.51
N ILE A 14 4.65 12.45 -35.98
CA ILE A 14 3.74 11.66 -35.12
C ILE A 14 4.49 10.44 -34.54
N ALA A 15 5.26 9.72 -35.35
CA ALA A 15 6.04 8.57 -34.88
C ALA A 15 7.05 8.95 -33.80
N VAL A 16 7.74 10.09 -33.95
CA VAL A 16 8.66 10.62 -32.94
C VAL A 16 7.91 10.99 -31.66
N LEU A 17 6.76 11.66 -31.75
CA LEU A 17 5.95 12.02 -30.58
C LEU A 17 5.44 10.78 -29.83
N VAL A 18 4.98 9.75 -30.54
CA VAL A 18 4.56 8.47 -29.93
C VAL A 18 5.75 7.79 -29.25
N LEU A 19 6.91 7.75 -29.90
CA LEU A 19 8.13 7.17 -29.30
C LEU A 19 8.52 7.90 -28.01
N VAL A 20 8.51 9.23 -28.00
CA VAL A 20 8.81 10.05 -26.81
C VAL A 20 7.79 9.76 -25.70
N LEU A 21 6.49 9.66 -26.03
CA LEU A 21 5.45 9.33 -25.07
C LEU A 21 5.63 7.92 -24.47
N VAL A 22 5.97 6.92 -25.29
CA VAL A 22 6.23 5.55 -24.83
C VAL A 22 7.44 5.52 -23.89
N ILE A 23 8.54 6.19 -24.24
CA ILE A 23 9.72 6.29 -23.38
C ILE A 23 9.37 7.01 -22.07
N PHE A 24 8.59 8.08 -22.12
CA PHE A 24 8.13 8.80 -20.94
C PHE A 24 7.29 7.91 -20.01
N ILE A 25 6.28 7.22 -20.55
CA ILE A 25 5.41 6.30 -19.79
C ILE A 25 6.25 5.16 -19.19
N TYR A 26 7.16 4.58 -19.96
CA TYR A 26 8.05 3.53 -19.48
C TYR A 26 8.87 4.04 -18.28
N ARG A 27 9.51 5.21 -18.39
CA ARG A 27 10.29 5.80 -17.29
C ARG A 27 9.45 6.17 -16.06
N GLN A 28 8.19 6.56 -16.23
CA GLN A 28 7.28 6.84 -15.11
C GLN A 28 6.78 5.56 -14.43
N SER A 29 6.62 4.50 -15.20
CA SER A 29 6.16 3.19 -14.73
C SER A 29 7.29 2.31 -14.19
N SER A 30 8.55 2.66 -14.46
CA SER A 30 9.74 1.97 -13.96
C SER A 30 10.35 2.68 -12.74
N GLY A 31 10.64 1.89 -11.71
CA GLY A 31 11.27 2.33 -10.47
C GLY A 31 10.31 2.95 -9.47
N TYR A 32 10.86 3.39 -8.33
CA TYR A 32 10.10 3.87 -7.18
C TYR A 32 10.67 5.19 -6.64
N ASN A 33 9.91 5.84 -5.76
CA ASN A 33 10.37 6.91 -4.88
C ASN A 33 10.32 6.42 -3.44
N ILE A 34 11.24 6.91 -2.61
CA ILE A 34 11.11 6.81 -1.16
C ILE A 34 10.44 8.11 -0.70
N VAL A 35 9.32 7.99 0.00
CA VAL A 35 8.60 9.13 0.58
C VAL A 35 8.65 9.00 2.09
N GLU A 36 9.19 10.03 2.72
CA GLU A 36 9.47 10.06 4.15
C GLU A 36 8.41 10.89 4.89
N TYR A 37 7.85 10.32 5.95
CA TYR A 37 6.94 11.00 6.87
C TYR A 37 7.55 10.99 8.27
N GLU A 38 7.64 12.18 8.86
CA GLU A 38 8.04 12.36 10.25
C GLU A 38 6.80 12.72 11.07
N LEU A 39 6.44 11.84 12.01
CA LEU A 39 5.28 12.02 12.88
C LEU A 39 5.76 12.27 14.31
N GLN A 40 5.05 13.16 14.99
CA GLN A 40 5.24 13.45 16.41
C GLN A 40 4.01 13.02 17.19
N THR A 41 4.22 12.35 18.32
CA THR A 41 3.16 11.98 19.25
C THR A 41 3.43 12.53 20.64
N ALA A 42 2.36 12.87 21.37
CA ALA A 42 2.46 13.22 22.78
C ALA A 42 2.72 12.01 23.68
N LYS A 43 2.54 10.78 23.16
CA LYS A 43 2.73 9.53 23.89
C LYS A 43 4.21 9.21 24.07
N ASN A 44 4.54 8.57 25.20
CA ASN A 44 5.89 8.08 25.44
C ASN A 44 6.09 6.77 24.67
N ILE A 45 6.92 6.78 23.64
CA ILE A 45 7.27 5.58 22.85
C ILE A 45 8.71 5.12 23.11
N GLY A 46 9.35 5.65 24.17
CA GLY A 46 10.76 5.44 24.47
C GLY A 46 11.66 6.12 23.44
N THR A 47 12.12 5.36 22.45
CA THR A 47 12.97 5.89 21.36
C THR A 47 12.17 6.04 20.06
N ALA A 48 12.68 6.86 19.15
CA ALA A 48 12.11 6.99 17.82
C ALA A 48 11.93 5.61 17.16
N VAL A 49 10.79 5.41 16.51
CA VAL A 49 10.46 4.18 15.78
C VAL A 49 10.46 4.50 14.30
N LYS A 50 11.27 3.79 13.52
CA LYS A 50 11.31 3.93 12.06
C LYS A 50 10.80 2.65 11.42
N PHE A 51 9.84 2.73 10.51
CA PHE A 51 9.37 1.58 9.77
C PHE A 51 9.14 1.91 8.30
N VAL A 52 9.20 0.88 7.47
CA VAL A 52 8.82 0.98 6.05
C VAL A 52 7.45 0.35 5.85
N MET A 53 6.59 1.02 5.10
CA MET A 53 5.33 0.50 4.62
C MET A 53 5.41 0.23 3.12
N LEU A 54 4.99 -0.98 2.73
CA LEU A 54 4.74 -1.37 1.34
C LEU A 54 3.27 -1.76 1.20
N SER A 55 2.69 -1.51 0.03
CA SER A 55 1.31 -1.89 -0.30
C SER A 55 1.20 -2.17 -1.79
N ASP A 56 0.15 -2.89 -2.19
CA ASP A 56 -0.28 -2.97 -3.58
C ASP A 56 0.84 -3.42 -4.54
N MET A 57 1.59 -4.44 -4.16
CA MET A 57 2.62 -5.04 -5.00
C MET A 57 2.02 -5.80 -6.17
N HIS A 58 0.87 -6.43 -5.96
CA HIS A 58 0.15 -7.20 -6.98
C HIS A 58 1.06 -8.23 -7.71
N ASP A 59 2.01 -8.86 -7.01
CA ASP A 59 2.98 -9.81 -7.58
C ASP A 59 3.88 -9.24 -8.71
N THR A 60 4.19 -7.94 -8.65
CA THR A 60 5.01 -7.25 -9.66
C THR A 60 6.51 -7.34 -9.35
N ASP A 61 7.35 -7.54 -10.37
CA ASP A 61 8.78 -7.21 -10.31
C ASP A 61 8.97 -5.73 -10.69
N VAL A 62 9.05 -4.87 -9.67
CA VAL A 62 8.99 -3.41 -9.80
C VAL A 62 10.28 -2.85 -10.41
N THR A 63 11.41 -3.45 -10.05
CA THR A 63 12.76 -3.00 -10.42
C THR A 63 13.34 -3.79 -11.58
N HIS A 64 12.65 -4.83 -12.06
CA HIS A 64 13.09 -5.70 -13.16
C HIS A 64 14.40 -6.44 -12.85
N ASP A 65 14.65 -6.67 -11.56
CA ASP A 65 15.82 -7.35 -11.01
C ASP A 65 15.43 -8.27 -9.86
N HIS A 66 14.22 -8.84 -9.90
CA HIS A 66 13.64 -9.62 -8.81
C HIS A 66 13.52 -8.82 -7.51
N ASN A 67 13.13 -7.55 -7.62
CA ASN A 67 12.96 -6.62 -6.50
C ASN A 67 14.21 -6.39 -5.62
N GLU A 68 15.42 -6.71 -6.09
CA GLU A 68 16.67 -6.45 -5.38
C GLU A 68 16.90 -4.95 -5.18
N GLY A 69 16.56 -4.14 -6.19
CA GLY A 69 16.59 -2.68 -6.06
C GLY A 69 15.67 -2.15 -4.95
N LEU A 70 14.51 -2.77 -4.71
CA LEU A 70 13.61 -2.39 -3.60
C LEU A 70 14.24 -2.76 -2.25
N LEU A 71 14.77 -3.98 -2.13
CA LEU A 71 15.41 -4.47 -0.91
C LEU A 71 16.59 -3.57 -0.51
N LYS A 72 17.43 -3.19 -1.48
CA LYS A 72 18.55 -2.29 -1.21
C LYS A 72 18.09 -0.93 -0.69
N ALA A 73 17.03 -0.34 -1.27
CA ALA A 73 16.48 0.92 -0.75
C ALA A 73 15.93 0.78 0.66
N ILE A 74 15.27 -0.34 0.98
CA ILE A 74 14.77 -0.62 2.33
C ILE A 74 15.95 -0.80 3.30
N ASP A 75 17.01 -1.49 2.88
CA ASP A 75 18.25 -1.63 3.64
C ASP A 75 18.89 -0.25 3.92
N GLU A 76 18.90 0.65 2.94
CA GLU A 76 19.41 2.03 3.09
C GLU A 76 18.55 2.88 4.05
N VAL A 77 17.23 2.66 4.10
CA VAL A 77 16.33 3.30 5.10
C VAL A 77 16.60 2.76 6.51
N SER A 78 17.00 1.49 6.63
CA SER A 78 17.29 0.78 7.87
C SER A 78 16.13 0.85 8.90
N PRO A 79 14.94 0.34 8.57
CA PRO A 79 13.79 0.36 9.47
C PRO A 79 13.93 -0.64 10.63
N ASP A 80 13.24 -0.37 11.73
CA ASP A 80 13.03 -1.31 12.85
C ASP A 80 12.22 -2.53 12.41
N PHE A 81 11.21 -2.31 11.56
CA PHE A 81 10.33 -3.33 11.01
C PHE A 81 9.68 -2.87 9.71
N VAL A 82 9.07 -3.81 8.99
CA VAL A 82 8.33 -3.55 7.74
C VAL A 82 6.85 -3.87 7.94
N ILE A 83 5.98 -3.01 7.43
CA ILE A 83 4.53 -3.22 7.35
C ILE A 83 4.14 -3.45 5.90
N LEU A 84 3.41 -4.54 5.65
CA LEU A 84 2.74 -4.82 4.39
C LEU A 84 1.26 -4.49 4.56
N ALA A 85 0.79 -3.43 3.91
CA ALA A 85 -0.54 -2.88 4.10
C ALA A 85 -1.59 -3.44 3.12
N GLY A 86 -1.41 -4.68 2.64
CA GLY A 86 -2.35 -5.39 1.77
C GLY A 86 -2.03 -5.36 0.28
N ASP A 87 -2.72 -6.22 -0.48
CA ASP A 87 -2.61 -6.41 -1.93
C ASP A 87 -1.16 -6.72 -2.39
N MET A 88 -0.49 -7.59 -1.65
CA MET A 88 0.83 -8.10 -2.04
C MET A 88 0.72 -9.10 -3.19
N ILE A 89 -0.36 -9.89 -3.19
CA ILE A 89 -0.67 -10.87 -4.23
C ILE A 89 -1.90 -10.46 -5.04
N THR A 90 -2.14 -11.16 -6.15
CA THR A 90 -3.16 -10.76 -7.12
C THR A 90 -4.21 -11.82 -7.43
N CYS A 91 -5.50 -11.47 -7.36
CA CYS A 91 -6.63 -12.36 -7.60
C CYS A 91 -7.26 -12.27 -9.03
N TYR A 92 -6.51 -12.52 -10.10
CA TYR A 92 -7.07 -12.62 -11.46
C TYR A 92 -7.44 -14.05 -11.88
N ARG A 93 -8.34 -14.20 -12.87
CA ARG A 93 -8.86 -15.52 -13.35
C ARG A 93 -7.77 -16.50 -13.84
N SER A 94 -6.56 -16.03 -14.08
CA SER A 94 -5.39 -16.82 -14.48
C SER A 94 -4.18 -16.56 -13.58
N SER A 95 -4.40 -16.15 -12.32
CA SER A 95 -3.32 -15.78 -11.41
C SER A 95 -2.36 -16.96 -11.25
N ARG A 96 -1.14 -16.74 -11.74
CA ARG A 96 -0.04 -17.68 -11.59
C ARG A 96 0.33 -17.77 -10.10
N HIS A 97 1.18 -18.73 -9.77
CA HIS A 97 1.81 -18.73 -8.46
C HIS A 97 2.51 -17.37 -8.24
N PRO A 98 2.32 -16.70 -7.09
CA PRO A 98 2.80 -15.33 -6.88
C PRO A 98 4.29 -15.29 -6.54
N ASP A 99 5.11 -15.68 -7.52
CA ASP A 99 6.55 -15.89 -7.34
C ASP A 99 7.28 -14.62 -6.90
N ASN A 100 6.94 -13.44 -7.44
CA ASN A 100 7.63 -12.19 -7.14
C ASN A 100 7.28 -11.71 -5.73
N ALA A 101 5.99 -11.77 -5.36
CA ALA A 101 5.54 -11.39 -4.04
C ALA A 101 6.14 -12.31 -2.97
N PHE A 102 6.11 -13.62 -3.18
CA PHE A 102 6.67 -14.58 -2.23
C PHE A 102 8.19 -14.43 -2.11
N ASP A 103 8.90 -14.21 -3.21
CA ASP A 103 10.35 -13.99 -3.15
C ASP A 103 10.69 -12.72 -2.35
N LEU A 104 10.03 -11.59 -2.63
CA LEU A 104 10.25 -10.34 -1.90
C LEU A 104 9.89 -10.48 -0.41
N MET A 105 8.72 -11.04 -0.09
CA MET A 105 8.27 -11.23 1.29
C MET A 105 9.23 -12.11 2.09
N ARG A 106 9.76 -13.19 1.49
CA ARG A 106 10.76 -14.05 2.13
C ARG A 106 12.08 -13.33 2.36
N LYS A 107 12.55 -12.54 1.38
CA LYS A 107 13.77 -11.75 1.52
C LYS A 107 13.62 -10.68 2.60
N LEU A 108 12.46 -10.01 2.67
CA LEU A 108 12.14 -9.04 3.72
C LEU A 108 12.13 -9.69 5.10
N SER A 109 11.44 -10.81 5.28
CA SER A 109 11.33 -11.48 6.58
C SER A 109 12.65 -12.10 7.05
N SER A 110 13.58 -12.37 6.14
CA SER A 110 14.95 -12.78 6.50
C SER A 110 15.82 -11.66 7.08
N ARG A 111 15.41 -10.40 6.91
CA ARG A 111 16.18 -9.19 7.26
C ARG A 111 15.51 -8.37 8.36
N TYR A 112 14.18 -8.34 8.37
CA TYR A 112 13.37 -7.49 9.24
C TYR A 112 12.21 -8.28 9.85
N THR A 113 11.71 -7.80 10.99
CA THR A 113 10.37 -8.21 11.44
C THR A 113 9.33 -7.63 10.48
N VAL A 114 8.36 -8.44 10.06
CA VAL A 114 7.34 -8.05 9.08
C VAL A 114 5.95 -8.27 9.65
N TYR A 115 5.12 -7.22 9.63
CA TYR A 115 3.69 -7.28 9.94
C TYR A 115 2.90 -7.15 8.63
N CYS A 116 1.89 -7.99 8.42
CA CYS A 116 1.11 -8.01 7.18
C CYS A 116 -0.38 -7.89 7.50
N GLY A 117 -1.03 -6.86 6.97
CA GLY A 117 -2.49 -6.82 6.86
C GLY A 117 -2.96 -7.39 5.52
N LEU A 118 -4.26 -7.67 5.39
CA LEU A 118 -4.86 -8.15 4.15
C LEU A 118 -5.38 -7.00 3.29
N GLY A 119 -5.20 -7.11 1.97
CA GLY A 119 -5.94 -6.31 1.01
C GLY A 119 -7.15 -7.06 0.46
N ASN A 120 -7.86 -6.45 -0.48
CA ASN A 120 -9.04 -7.08 -1.09
C ASN A 120 -8.66 -8.29 -1.98
N HIS A 121 -7.42 -8.39 -2.45
CA HIS A 121 -6.98 -9.52 -3.26
C HIS A 121 -6.80 -10.78 -2.42
N GLU A 122 -6.13 -10.67 -1.27
CA GLU A 122 -6.02 -11.77 -0.31
C GLU A 122 -7.39 -12.16 0.25
N GLN A 123 -8.23 -11.19 0.61
CA GLN A 123 -9.58 -11.46 1.11
C GLN A 123 -10.46 -12.14 0.06
N ARG A 124 -10.33 -11.78 -1.23
CA ARG A 124 -11.08 -12.46 -2.30
C ARG A 124 -10.66 -13.92 -2.46
N TYR A 125 -9.37 -14.24 -2.30
CA TYR A 125 -8.93 -15.64 -2.22
C TYR A 125 -9.53 -16.37 -1.02
N ARG A 126 -9.68 -15.70 0.12
CA ARG A 126 -10.26 -16.30 1.33
C ARG A 126 -11.74 -16.67 1.13
N LEU A 127 -12.50 -15.79 0.49
CA LEU A 127 -13.97 -15.89 0.39
C LEU A 127 -14.44 -16.71 -0.82
N ASP A 128 -13.80 -16.56 -1.99
CA ASP A 128 -14.26 -17.19 -3.24
C ASP A 128 -13.49 -18.50 -3.54
N LYS A 129 -13.67 -19.48 -2.65
CA LYS A 129 -12.96 -20.78 -2.68
C LYS A 129 -13.27 -21.63 -3.90
N ASP A 130 -14.47 -21.50 -4.47
CA ASP A 130 -14.85 -22.22 -5.69
C ASP A 130 -14.04 -21.72 -6.89
N LYS A 131 -13.76 -20.41 -6.95
CA LYS A 131 -13.00 -19.80 -8.03
C LYS A 131 -11.48 -19.86 -7.80
N TYR A 132 -11.03 -19.83 -6.55
CA TYR A 132 -9.62 -19.81 -6.18
C TYR A 132 -9.28 -20.90 -5.13
N PRO A 133 -9.46 -22.19 -5.46
CA PRO A 133 -9.32 -23.27 -4.50
C PRO A 133 -7.89 -23.34 -3.94
N GLY A 134 -7.77 -23.29 -2.60
CA GLY A 134 -6.50 -23.46 -1.88
C GLY A 134 -5.55 -22.25 -1.94
N LYS A 135 -5.95 -21.15 -2.60
CA LYS A 135 -5.06 -19.99 -2.83
C LYS A 135 -4.80 -19.17 -1.57
N TYR A 136 -5.82 -18.98 -0.73
CA TYR A 136 -5.64 -18.32 0.55
C TYR A 136 -4.84 -19.19 1.51
N GLU A 137 -5.11 -20.49 1.55
CA GLU A 137 -4.36 -21.45 2.38
C GLU A 137 -2.88 -21.57 1.95
N GLU A 138 -2.59 -21.44 0.66
CA GLU A 138 -1.22 -21.30 0.13
C GLU A 138 -0.54 -20.02 0.65
N PHE A 139 -1.20 -18.87 0.51
CA PHE A 139 -0.69 -17.58 1.01
C PHE A 139 -0.46 -17.59 2.52
N GLU A 140 -1.46 -17.99 3.31
CA GLU A 140 -1.38 -18.01 4.77
C GLU A 140 -0.27 -18.93 5.28
N ARG A 141 -0.15 -20.13 4.68
CA ARG A 141 0.95 -21.05 4.99
C ARG A 141 2.31 -20.43 4.67
N PHE A 142 2.46 -19.82 3.50
CA PHE A 142 3.70 -19.17 3.09
C PHE A 142 4.09 -18.04 4.06
N VAL A 143 3.14 -17.16 4.41
CA VAL A 143 3.35 -16.06 5.36
C VAL A 143 3.83 -16.59 6.71
N ARG A 144 3.18 -17.64 7.23
CA ARG A 144 3.56 -18.30 8.47
C ARG A 144 4.95 -18.95 8.40
N GLU A 145 5.26 -19.65 7.31
CA GLU A 145 6.57 -20.30 7.11
C GLU A 145 7.72 -19.29 7.01
N CYS A 146 7.44 -18.08 6.50
CA CYS A 146 8.40 -16.99 6.45
C CYS A 146 8.58 -16.24 7.78
N GLY A 147 7.81 -16.59 8.82
CA GLY A 147 7.82 -15.88 10.10
C GLY A 147 7.19 -14.49 10.05
N ILE A 148 6.39 -14.19 9.02
CA ILE A 148 5.68 -12.92 8.89
C ILE A 148 4.45 -12.96 9.80
N ARG A 149 4.22 -11.89 10.59
CA ARG A 149 3.05 -11.79 11.45
C ARG A 149 1.86 -11.29 10.63
N LEU A 150 0.97 -12.22 10.27
CA LEU A 150 -0.33 -11.87 9.69
C LEU A 150 -1.24 -11.26 10.76
N LEU A 151 -1.76 -10.07 10.49
CA LEU A 151 -2.72 -9.34 11.32
C LEU A 151 -4.05 -9.27 10.57
N SER A 152 -4.87 -10.30 10.75
CA SER A 152 -6.17 -10.48 10.09
C SER A 152 -7.23 -10.41 11.19
N ASP A 153 -7.86 -9.24 11.35
CA ASP A 153 -8.69 -8.89 12.51
C ASP A 153 -7.99 -9.20 13.85
N ASP A 154 -6.68 -8.92 13.90
CA ASP A 154 -5.80 -9.23 15.02
C ASP A 154 -4.84 -8.06 15.30
N HIS A 155 -4.13 -8.13 16.42
CA HIS A 155 -3.12 -7.15 16.80
C HIS A 155 -1.89 -7.80 17.41
N ILE A 156 -0.83 -7.00 17.47
CA ILE A 156 0.38 -7.35 18.21
C ILE A 156 0.88 -6.15 18.99
N ASP A 157 1.18 -6.41 20.26
CA ASP A 157 1.79 -5.45 21.15
C ASP A 157 3.31 -5.46 20.99
N LEU A 158 3.90 -4.27 20.98
CA LEU A 158 5.35 -4.01 20.96
C LEU A 158 5.71 -3.21 22.22
N PRO A 159 5.76 -3.86 23.41
CA PRO A 159 5.95 -3.18 24.68
C PRO A 159 7.26 -2.38 24.75
N GLU A 160 8.30 -2.83 24.06
CA GLU A 160 9.61 -2.19 23.99
C GLU A 160 9.59 -0.84 23.27
N LYS A 161 8.57 -0.60 22.44
CA LYS A 161 8.32 0.68 21.77
C LYS A 161 7.07 1.38 22.33
N ASN A 162 6.36 0.79 23.29
CA ASN A 162 5.03 1.22 23.76
C ASN A 162 4.03 1.42 22.60
N LEU A 163 4.05 0.49 21.64
CA LEU A 163 3.22 0.49 20.43
C LEU A 163 2.28 -0.72 20.41
N THR A 164 1.17 -0.61 19.69
CA THR A 164 0.37 -1.75 19.24
C THR A 164 0.07 -1.59 17.74
N VAL A 165 0.22 -2.67 16.98
CA VAL A 165 -0.11 -2.72 15.54
C VAL A 165 -1.32 -3.61 15.35
N TYR A 166 -2.37 -3.07 14.74
CA TYR A 166 -3.63 -3.75 14.43
C TYR A 166 -3.73 -3.98 12.93
N GLY A 167 -4.37 -5.07 12.52
CA GLY A 167 -4.81 -5.30 11.15
C GLY A 167 -6.31 -5.50 11.11
N TYR A 168 -6.99 -4.70 10.29
CA TYR A 168 -8.44 -4.78 10.09
C TYR A 168 -8.77 -5.32 8.70
N ASP A 169 -9.48 -6.43 8.66
CA ASP A 169 -9.96 -7.02 7.41
C ASP A 169 -11.29 -6.37 7.04
N LEU A 170 -11.22 -5.25 6.33
CA LEU A 170 -12.42 -4.59 5.83
C LEU A 170 -13.26 -5.59 5.00
N PRO A 171 -14.53 -5.86 5.36
CA PRO A 171 -15.35 -6.80 4.60
C PRO A 171 -15.48 -6.43 3.12
N MET A 172 -15.52 -7.44 2.24
CA MET A 172 -15.55 -7.23 0.79
C MET A 172 -16.73 -6.39 0.28
N ASP A 173 -17.84 -6.34 1.03
CA ASP A 173 -19.00 -5.53 0.70
C ASP A 173 -18.72 -4.02 0.75
N TYR A 174 -17.66 -3.60 1.42
CA TYR A 174 -17.22 -2.19 1.50
C TYR A 174 -16.27 -1.78 0.37
N TYR A 175 -15.87 -2.69 -0.53
CA TYR A 175 -15.05 -2.41 -1.71
C TYR A 175 -15.88 -2.15 -2.97
N LYS A 176 -17.13 -1.67 -2.80
CA LYS A 176 -18.06 -1.40 -3.90
C LYS A 176 -17.58 -0.21 -4.75
N ARG A 177 -17.83 -0.31 -6.06
CA ARG A 177 -17.62 0.82 -6.98
C ARG A 177 -18.78 1.80 -6.83
N PHE A 178 -18.48 3.10 -6.84
CA PHE A 178 -19.45 4.21 -6.84
C PHE A 178 -20.29 4.38 -5.57
N ALA A 179 -20.03 3.62 -4.51
CA ALA A 179 -20.69 3.78 -3.23
C ALA A 179 -19.76 3.35 -2.10
N VAL A 180 -19.56 4.23 -1.12
CA VAL A 180 -18.88 3.94 0.14
C VAL A 180 -19.98 3.74 1.19
N GLU A 181 -20.22 2.50 1.56
CA GLU A 181 -21.13 2.17 2.68
C GLU A 181 -20.39 2.41 3.99
N LYS A 182 -21.04 3.09 4.94
CA LYS A 182 -20.43 3.32 6.24
C LYS A 182 -20.26 2.02 7.00
N ILE A 183 -19.11 1.85 7.64
CA ILE A 183 -18.93 0.84 8.68
C ILE A 183 -19.84 1.24 9.87
N PRO A 184 -20.78 0.39 10.30
CA PRO A 184 -21.60 0.66 11.46
C PRO A 184 -20.79 0.98 12.72
N ASP A 185 -21.28 1.95 13.48
CA ASP A 185 -20.71 2.32 14.78
C ASP A 185 -20.53 1.07 15.66
N GLY A 186 -19.34 0.93 16.24
CA GLY A 186 -19.00 -0.19 17.12
C GLY A 186 -18.52 -1.45 16.41
N GLN A 187 -18.71 -1.63 15.10
CA GLN A 187 -18.26 -2.85 14.41
C GLN A 187 -16.77 -3.09 14.58
N MET A 188 -15.92 -2.06 14.43
CA MET A 188 -14.49 -2.20 14.64
C MET A 188 -14.15 -2.56 16.10
N ARG A 189 -14.90 -2.04 17.07
CA ARG A 189 -14.71 -2.37 18.48
C ARG A 189 -15.11 -3.82 18.79
N ASP A 190 -16.12 -4.35 18.12
CA ASP A 190 -16.55 -5.74 18.28
C ASP A 190 -15.50 -6.72 17.72
N VAL A 191 -14.77 -6.31 16.68
CA VAL A 191 -13.75 -7.13 16.02
C VAL A 191 -12.38 -6.99 16.68
N LEU A 192 -11.88 -5.76 16.83
CA LEU A 192 -10.52 -5.47 17.30
C LEU A 192 -10.44 -5.14 18.79
N GLY A 193 -11.59 -4.95 19.45
CA GLY A 193 -11.63 -4.47 20.83
C GLY A 193 -11.45 -2.95 20.92
N SER A 194 -11.10 -2.51 22.13
CA SER A 194 -10.86 -1.10 22.44
C SER A 194 -9.37 -0.82 22.45
N ILE A 195 -8.99 0.35 21.97
CA ILE A 195 -7.60 0.81 21.95
C ILE A 195 -7.09 1.10 23.37
N ASP A 196 -5.84 0.75 23.63
CA ASP A 196 -5.10 1.29 24.79
C ASP A 196 -4.54 2.68 24.44
N GLU A 197 -5.19 3.71 24.96
CA GLU A 197 -4.80 5.12 24.74
C GLU A 197 -3.40 5.45 25.27
N ARG A 198 -2.82 4.63 26.15
CA ARG A 198 -1.46 4.83 26.67
C ARG A 198 -0.37 4.44 25.68
N ARG A 199 -0.72 3.66 24.65
CA ARG A 199 0.17 3.20 23.59
C ARG A 199 -0.02 4.00 22.32
N TYR A 200 1.00 4.01 21.47
CA TYR A 200 0.83 4.50 20.10
C TYR A 200 0.25 3.36 19.23
N ASN A 201 -0.91 3.58 18.65
CA ASN A 201 -1.69 2.55 17.97
C ASN A 201 -1.66 2.77 16.46
N ILE A 202 -1.10 1.80 15.75
CA ILE A 202 -1.03 1.77 14.29
C ILE A 202 -2.09 0.80 13.78
N LEU A 203 -2.96 1.26 12.90
CA LEU A 203 -3.97 0.46 12.21
C LEU A 203 -3.55 0.23 10.76
N ILE A 204 -3.44 -1.02 10.35
CA ILE A 204 -3.37 -1.42 8.95
C ILE A 204 -4.79 -1.67 8.46
N ALA A 205 -5.27 -0.80 7.56
CA ALA A 205 -6.57 -0.93 6.93
C ALA A 205 -6.43 -0.58 5.46
N HIS A 206 -6.57 -1.57 4.58
CA HIS A 206 -6.10 -1.46 3.20
C HIS A 206 -6.82 -0.36 2.39
N SER A 207 -8.15 -0.23 2.52
CA SER A 207 -8.88 0.84 1.82
C SER A 207 -8.92 2.13 2.65
N PRO A 208 -8.54 3.29 2.08
CA PRO A 208 -8.60 4.58 2.77
C PRO A 208 -10.01 5.19 2.82
N ASP A 209 -10.98 4.64 2.08
CA ASP A 209 -12.32 5.25 1.92
C ASP A 209 -13.10 5.37 3.23
N HIS A 210 -12.76 4.54 4.23
CA HIS A 210 -13.41 4.48 5.55
C HIS A 210 -12.58 5.16 6.64
N PHE A 211 -11.72 6.11 6.26
CA PHE A 211 -10.90 6.85 7.22
C PHE A 211 -11.72 7.55 8.30
N ASP A 212 -12.92 8.00 7.94
CA ASP A 212 -13.82 8.64 8.89
C ASP A 212 -14.16 7.68 10.05
N GLU A 213 -14.53 6.45 9.75
CA GLU A 213 -14.87 5.40 10.72
C GLU A 213 -13.62 4.86 11.44
N TYR A 214 -12.48 4.77 10.76
CA TYR A 214 -11.21 4.39 11.40
C TYR A 214 -10.80 5.42 12.47
N ALA A 215 -10.87 6.71 12.15
CA ALA A 215 -10.55 7.78 13.10
C ALA A 215 -11.51 7.79 14.29
N ASP A 216 -12.78 7.42 14.09
CA ASP A 216 -13.78 7.32 15.16
C ASP A 216 -13.51 6.10 16.09
N TRP A 217 -12.85 5.04 15.58
CA TRP A 217 -12.35 3.95 16.43
C TRP A 217 -11.15 4.38 17.31
N GLY A 218 -10.34 5.35 16.82
CA GLY A 218 -9.36 6.11 17.62
C GLY A 218 -7.87 5.72 17.54
N PRO A 219 -7.34 5.12 16.45
CA PRO A 219 -5.90 4.88 16.34
C PRO A 219 -5.12 6.19 16.19
N ASP A 220 -3.83 6.17 16.48
CA ASP A 220 -2.97 7.34 16.24
C ASP A 220 -2.59 7.43 14.75
N LEU A 221 -2.37 6.28 14.11
CA LEU A 221 -1.94 6.18 12.72
C LEU A 221 -2.71 5.09 11.97
N VAL A 222 -3.19 5.42 10.78
CA VAL A 222 -3.77 4.49 9.81
C VAL A 222 -2.83 4.38 8.60
N LEU A 223 -2.59 3.16 8.15
CA LEU A 223 -1.78 2.85 6.98
C LEU A 223 -2.67 2.18 5.93
N SER A 224 -2.83 2.83 4.78
CA SER A 224 -3.73 2.40 3.70
C SER A 224 -3.08 2.43 2.31
N GLY A 225 -3.59 1.62 1.40
CA GLY A 225 -3.17 1.52 0.00
C GLY A 225 -4.39 1.61 -0.93
N HIS A 226 -4.58 0.60 -1.78
CA HIS A 226 -5.77 0.30 -2.61
C HIS A 226 -6.01 1.25 -3.78
N LEU A 227 -5.88 2.57 -3.58
CA LEU A 227 -6.10 3.57 -4.62
C LEU A 227 -4.85 3.82 -5.47
N HIS A 228 -3.67 3.44 -4.97
CA HIS A 228 -2.34 3.63 -5.55
C HIS A 228 -2.08 5.06 -6.10
N GLY A 229 -2.77 6.10 -5.63
CA GLY A 229 -2.69 7.45 -6.23
C GLY A 229 -3.38 7.61 -7.59
N GLY A 230 -4.10 6.59 -8.07
CA GLY A 230 -4.80 6.58 -9.34
C GLY A 230 -3.91 6.32 -10.56
N ILE A 231 -4.49 6.34 -11.77
CA ILE A 231 -3.75 6.07 -13.01
C ILE A 231 -2.89 7.29 -13.41
N ILE A 232 -3.43 8.49 -13.16
CA ILE A 232 -2.83 9.78 -13.53
C ILE A 232 -2.86 10.69 -12.31
N VAL A 233 -1.70 11.22 -11.94
CA VAL A 233 -1.58 12.28 -10.92
C VAL A 233 -1.21 13.58 -11.62
N LEU A 234 -2.04 14.61 -11.51
CA LEU A 234 -1.71 15.93 -12.05
C LEU A 234 -0.97 16.77 -11.02
N PRO A 235 0.17 17.39 -11.37
CA PRO A 235 0.89 18.26 -10.46
C PRO A 235 0.00 19.38 -9.90
N GLY A 236 -0.05 19.49 -8.57
CA GLY A 236 -0.85 20.50 -7.86
C GLY A 236 -2.35 20.22 -7.77
N ILE A 237 -2.85 19.11 -8.35
CA ILE A 237 -4.26 18.72 -8.28
C ILE A 237 -4.43 17.39 -7.53
N GLY A 238 -3.57 16.40 -7.80
CA GLY A 238 -3.69 15.05 -7.23
C GLY A 238 -4.12 14.00 -8.26
N GLY A 239 -4.51 12.83 -7.78
CA GLY A 239 -5.03 11.71 -8.56
C GLY A 239 -6.32 12.09 -9.28
N VAL A 240 -6.37 11.86 -10.59
CA VAL A 240 -7.53 12.25 -11.42
C VAL A 240 -8.51 11.10 -11.55
N ILE A 241 -8.01 9.87 -11.72
CA ILE A 241 -8.82 8.69 -11.98
C ILE A 241 -8.31 7.56 -11.09
N SER A 242 -9.14 7.11 -10.16
CA SER A 242 -8.84 5.96 -9.31
C SER A 242 -8.94 4.64 -10.11
N PRO A 243 -8.42 3.53 -9.58
CA PRO A 243 -8.52 2.21 -10.22
C PRO A 243 -9.97 1.72 -10.30
N GLN A 244 -10.83 2.28 -9.46
CA GLN A 244 -12.27 2.03 -9.44
C GLN A 244 -13.04 2.93 -10.42
N LEU A 245 -12.35 3.75 -11.22
CA LEU A 245 -12.90 4.74 -12.16
C LEU A 245 -13.62 5.91 -11.46
N GLU A 246 -13.29 6.17 -10.20
CA GLU A 246 -13.72 7.38 -9.52
C GLU A 246 -12.87 8.57 -9.98
N LEU A 247 -13.52 9.71 -10.23
CA LEU A 247 -12.82 10.94 -10.58
C LEU A 247 -12.48 11.73 -9.31
N PHE A 248 -11.22 12.14 -9.18
CA PHE A 248 -10.71 12.91 -8.03
C PHE A 248 -11.04 12.27 -6.68
N PRO A 249 -10.56 11.04 -6.41
CA PRO A 249 -10.84 10.35 -5.16
C PRO A 249 -10.38 11.20 -3.96
N LYS A 250 -11.18 11.19 -2.89
CA LYS A 250 -10.93 12.00 -1.67
C LYS A 250 -9.56 11.69 -1.04
N TYR A 251 -9.16 10.42 -1.07
CA TYR A 251 -7.95 9.89 -0.44
C TYR A 251 -7.01 9.25 -1.47
N ASP A 252 -6.48 10.01 -2.42
CA ASP A 252 -5.63 9.49 -3.49
C ASP A 252 -4.28 8.92 -3.02
N PHE A 253 -3.50 9.74 -2.31
CA PHE A 253 -2.21 9.39 -1.73
C PHE A 253 -1.76 10.48 -0.74
N GLY A 254 -0.80 10.19 0.11
CA GLY A 254 -0.20 11.20 0.98
C GLY A 254 -0.66 11.07 2.42
N ILE A 255 -0.80 12.21 3.10
CA ILE A 255 -1.12 12.27 4.53
C ILE A 255 -2.43 13.03 4.74
N TYR A 256 -3.29 12.47 5.58
CA TYR A 256 -4.57 13.05 5.99
C TYR A 256 -4.69 13.01 7.51
N SER A 257 -5.46 13.93 8.08
CA SER A 257 -5.68 13.97 9.52
C SER A 257 -7.16 14.21 9.83
N LYS A 258 -7.66 13.52 10.85
CA LYS A 258 -8.98 13.71 11.42
C LYS A 258 -8.89 13.46 12.92
N HIS A 259 -9.37 14.41 13.73
CA HIS A 259 -9.17 14.39 15.18
C HIS A 259 -7.68 14.25 15.51
N ASP A 260 -7.33 13.28 16.37
CA ASP A 260 -5.95 12.94 16.74
C ASP A 260 -5.37 11.78 15.88
N THR A 261 -6.12 11.32 14.86
CA THR A 261 -5.70 10.25 13.96
C THR A 261 -5.09 10.82 12.68
N THR A 262 -3.94 10.28 12.30
CA THR A 262 -3.31 10.51 11.00
C THR A 262 -3.50 9.29 10.10
N MET A 263 -3.75 9.46 8.81
CA MET A 263 -3.70 8.39 7.82
C MET A 263 -2.63 8.68 6.77
N ILE A 264 -1.82 7.67 6.46
CA ILE A 264 -0.90 7.68 5.32
C ILE A 264 -1.45 6.73 4.27
N VAL A 265 -1.67 7.25 3.06
CA VAL A 265 -2.14 6.51 1.90
C VAL A 265 -1.00 6.36 0.91
N SER A 266 -0.57 5.13 0.68
CA SER A 266 0.52 4.80 -0.24
C SER A 266 0.05 4.78 -1.68
N ARG A 267 0.95 5.18 -2.61
CA ARG A 267 0.75 4.99 -4.05
C ARG A 267 0.96 3.54 -4.53
N GLY A 268 1.26 2.62 -3.63
CA GLY A 268 1.57 1.24 -3.95
C GLY A 268 2.94 1.07 -4.61
N ILE A 269 3.57 -0.09 -4.42
CA ILE A 269 4.84 -0.43 -5.07
C ILE A 269 4.65 -1.11 -6.44
N GLY A 270 3.53 -1.79 -6.65
CA GLY A 270 3.27 -2.60 -7.84
C GLY A 270 2.42 -1.92 -8.90
N TRP A 271 1.95 -2.71 -9.85
CA TRP A 271 1.10 -2.25 -10.94
C TRP A 271 -0.38 -2.52 -10.64
N HIS A 272 -1.27 -1.73 -11.23
CA HIS A 272 -2.70 -2.04 -11.26
C HIS A 272 -3.06 -3.09 -12.31
N SER A 273 -4.35 -3.43 -12.38
CA SER A 273 -4.97 -4.11 -13.54
C SER A 273 -4.61 -3.45 -14.87
N ILE A 274 -4.42 -2.12 -14.88
CA ILE A 274 -3.92 -1.36 -16.02
C ILE A 274 -2.47 -0.97 -15.69
N PRO A 275 -1.47 -1.50 -16.41
CA PRO A 275 -0.05 -1.26 -16.14
C PRO A 275 0.39 0.12 -16.66
N LEU A 276 -0.26 1.17 -16.17
CA LEU A 276 -0.02 2.54 -16.59
C LEU A 276 0.03 3.45 -15.37
N ARG A 277 1.16 4.13 -15.18
CA ARG A 277 1.36 5.19 -14.18
C ARG A 277 1.84 6.46 -14.90
N ILE A 278 1.07 7.54 -14.83
CA ILE A 278 1.45 8.84 -15.42
C ILE A 278 1.62 9.85 -14.28
N PHE A 279 2.85 10.33 -14.09
CA PHE A 279 3.26 11.19 -12.96
C PHE A 279 2.95 10.57 -11.57
N ASN A 280 2.75 9.24 -11.52
CA ASN A 280 2.33 8.50 -10.34
C ASN A 280 3.28 7.33 -10.06
N LYS A 281 4.57 7.65 -9.85
CA LYS A 281 5.61 6.65 -9.65
C LYS A 281 5.33 5.82 -8.38
N ALA A 282 5.72 4.54 -8.40
CA ALA A 282 5.61 3.65 -7.26
C ALA A 282 6.32 4.22 -6.02
N GLU A 283 5.87 3.82 -4.83
CA GLU A 283 6.28 4.46 -3.57
C GLU A 283 6.64 3.46 -2.48
N ILE A 284 7.85 3.61 -1.92
CA ILE A 284 8.24 3.04 -0.63
C ILE A 284 7.97 4.13 0.41
N VAL A 285 7.11 3.83 1.38
CA VAL A 285 6.78 4.78 2.44
C VAL A 285 7.70 4.51 3.63
N SER A 286 8.46 5.51 4.05
CA SER A 286 9.29 5.47 5.25
C SER A 286 8.65 6.37 6.31
N VAL A 287 8.34 5.83 7.48
CA VAL A 287 7.71 6.58 8.57
C VAL A 287 8.63 6.56 9.77
N THR A 288 8.91 7.74 10.32
CA THR A 288 9.58 7.89 11.60
C THR A 288 8.61 8.51 12.59
N VAL A 289 8.28 7.79 13.65
CA VAL A 289 7.46 8.28 14.76
C VAL A 289 8.39 8.65 15.91
N THR A 290 8.26 9.86 16.41
CA THR A 290 8.96 10.35 17.60
C THR A 290 7.94 10.71 18.68
N GLY A 291 8.22 10.34 19.92
CA GLY A 291 7.37 10.67 21.06
C GLY A 291 8.12 11.47 22.10
N LYS A 292 7.44 11.80 23.21
CA LYS A 292 8.11 12.42 24.36
C LYS A 292 9.04 11.41 25.02
N THR A 293 10.31 11.78 25.20
CA THR A 293 11.19 11.15 26.17
C THR A 293 10.84 11.70 27.56
N GLU A 294 10.74 10.85 28.57
CA GLU A 294 10.61 11.31 29.96
C GLU A 294 11.82 12.20 30.32
N ASP A 295 11.54 13.40 30.84
CA ASP A 295 12.51 14.25 31.54
C ASP A 295 12.82 13.70 32.93
#